data_AF-A0A1V5ACW1-F1
#
_entry.id   AF-A0A1V5ACW1-F1
#
_cell.length_a   1.000
_cell.length_b   1.000
_cell.length_c   1.000
_cell.angle_alpha   90.00
_cell.angle_beta   90.00
_cell.angle_gamma   90.00
#
_symmetry.space_group_name_H-M   'P 1'
#
loop_
_entity.id
_entity.type
_entity.pdbx_description
1 polymer ?
#
loop_
_entity_poly.entity_id
_entity_poly.type
_entity_poly.pdbx_seq_one_letter_code
_entity_poly.pdbx_strand_id
1 'polypeptide(L)'
;MDPELIQIFELLVALAATIMAYWQRRQKVDAKNETRQVVAFFDPKDESVTTPPGTVPTRSWKMSDETRRWVLVGHDAPNQASLLRQIEDAEKEKLTHYYLTYQDRGGGFYEIEYGLMKGSGVEKPA
;
A
#
# COMPACT_ATOMS: atom_id res chain seq x y z
N MET A 1 -19.73 -44.77 -24.31
CA MET A 1 -19.22 -43.97 -23.18
C MET A 1 -19.73 -44.66 -21.94
N ASP A 2 -18.84 -45.17 -21.09
CA ASP A 2 -19.23 -45.92 -19.90
C ASP A 2 -20.01 -45.04 -18.91
N PRO A 3 -21.10 -45.53 -18.30
CA PRO A 3 -21.92 -44.75 -17.35
C PRO A 3 -21.10 -44.17 -16.18
N GLU A 4 -20.09 -44.91 -15.76
CA GLU A 4 -19.16 -44.55 -14.68
C GLU A 4 -18.28 -43.34 -15.06
N LEU A 5 -17.83 -43.26 -16.32
CA LEU A 5 -17.06 -42.13 -16.84
C LEU A 5 -17.90 -40.85 -16.86
N ILE A 6 -19.17 -40.94 -17.27
CA ILE A 6 -20.09 -39.79 -17.33
C ILE A 6 -20.31 -39.22 -15.92
N GLN A 7 -20.49 -40.09 -14.92
CA GLN A 7 -20.69 -39.69 -13.53
C GLN A 7 -19.45 -39.01 -12.92
N ILE A 8 -18.25 -39.49 -13.25
CA ILE A 8 -16.99 -38.84 -12.84
C ILE A 8 -16.87 -37.44 -13.46
N PHE A 9 -17.22 -37.28 -14.74
CA PHE A 9 -17.21 -35.97 -15.41
C PHE A 9 -18.21 -35.00 -14.78
N GLU A 10 -19.43 -35.44 -14.45
CA GLU A 10 -20.41 -34.60 -13.75
C GLU A 10 -19.92 -34.14 -12.38
N LEU A 11 -19.30 -35.04 -11.61
CA LEU A 11 -18.73 -34.71 -10.31
C LEU A 11 -17.62 -33.66 -10.44
N LEU A 12 -16.77 -33.77 -11.46
CA LEU A 12 -15.70 -32.79 -11.74
C LEU A 12 -16.26 -31.43 -12.15
N VAL A 13 -17.32 -31.39 -12.96
CA VAL A 13 -17.98 -30.14 -13.36
C VAL A 13 -18.64 -29.47 -12.14
N ALA A 14 -19.31 -30.23 -11.28
CA ALA A 14 -19.90 -29.71 -10.05
C ALA A 14 -18.84 -29.15 -9.08
N LEU A 15 -17.69 -29.84 -8.98
CA LEU A 15 -16.55 -29.39 -8.19
C LEU A 15 -15.97 -28.08 -8.73
N ALA A 16 -15.76 -28.00 -10.05
CA ALA A 16 -15.27 -26.80 -10.72
C ALA A 16 -16.22 -25.61 -10.53
N ALA A 17 -17.53 -25.82 -10.68
CA ALA A 17 -18.54 -24.80 -10.44
C ALA A 17 -18.52 -24.28 -8.99
N THR A 18 -18.33 -25.17 -8.02
CA THR A 18 -18.22 -24.81 -6.60
C THR A 18 -16.98 -23.96 -6.32
N ILE A 19 -15.83 -24.33 -6.90
CA ILE A 19 -14.58 -23.56 -6.77
C ILE A 19 -14.74 -22.16 -7.39
N MET A 20 -15.31 -22.07 -8.59
CA MET A 20 -15.58 -20.78 -9.25
C MET A 20 -16.55 -19.92 -8.45
N ALA A 21 -17.61 -20.50 -7.89
CA ALA A 21 -18.55 -19.78 -7.03
C ALA A 21 -17.90 -19.28 -5.74
N TYR A 22 -16.98 -20.05 -5.15
CA TYR A 22 -16.20 -19.62 -3.99
C TYR A 22 -15.29 -18.42 -4.31
N TRP A 23 -14.62 -18.44 -5.47
CA TRP A 23 -13.79 -17.34 -5.94
C TRP A 23 -14.60 -16.08 -6.28
N GLN A 24 -15.72 -16.22 -6.99
CA GLN A 24 -16.64 -15.10 -7.25
C GLN A 24 -17.19 -14.51 -5.96
N ARG A 25 -17.47 -15.34 -4.94
CA ARG A 25 -17.91 -14.86 -3.63
C ARG A 25 -16.81 -14.07 -2.93
N ARG A 26 -15.55 -14.52 -2.97
CA ARG A 26 -14.41 -13.73 -2.44
C ARG A 26 -14.27 -12.39 -3.17
N GLN A 27 -14.22 -12.39 -4.50
CA GLN A 27 -14.13 -11.14 -5.26
C GLN A 27 -15.29 -10.18 -5.00
N LYS A 28 -16.52 -10.69 -4.87
CA LYS A 28 -17.69 -9.87 -4.51
C LYS A 28 -17.63 -9.33 -3.08
N VAL A 29 -16.99 -10.04 -2.16
CA VAL A 29 -16.77 -9.57 -0.78
C VAL A 29 -15.69 -8.48 -0.76
N ASP A 30 -14.59 -8.68 -1.47
CA ASP A 30 -13.50 -7.71 -1.57
C ASP A 30 -13.97 -6.41 -2.24
N ALA A 31 -14.69 -6.51 -3.37
CA ALA A 31 -15.26 -5.35 -4.07
C ALA A 31 -16.32 -4.60 -3.23
N LYS A 32 -17.09 -5.31 -2.39
CA LYS A 32 -18.03 -4.68 -1.44
C LYS A 32 -17.32 -3.98 -0.29
N ASN A 33 -16.15 -4.47 0.12
CA ASN A 33 -15.38 -3.86 1.20
C ASN A 33 -14.71 -2.57 0.73
N GLU A 34 -14.17 -2.57 -0.50
CA GLU A 34 -13.59 -1.38 -1.13
C GLU A 34 -14.66 -0.29 -1.39
N THR A 35 -15.82 -0.66 -1.93
CA THR A 35 -16.92 0.30 -2.13
C THR A 35 -17.49 0.84 -0.81
N ARG A 36 -17.54 0.05 0.27
CA ARG A 36 -17.92 0.56 1.60
C ARG A 36 -16.90 1.55 2.17
N GLN A 37 -15.61 1.29 1.99
CA GLN A 37 -14.57 2.24 2.43
C GLN A 37 -14.64 3.55 1.64
N VAL A 38 -14.90 3.49 0.33
CA VAL A 38 -15.06 4.68 -0.51
C VAL A 38 -16.33 5.44 -0.12
N VAL A 39 -17.45 4.77 0.14
CA VAL A 39 -18.69 5.44 0.58
C VAL A 39 -18.54 6.07 1.97
N ALA A 40 -17.85 5.41 2.90
CA ALA A 40 -17.55 5.99 4.22
C ALA A 40 -16.65 7.24 4.11
N PHE A 41 -15.74 7.28 3.14
CA PHE A 41 -14.93 8.48 2.86
C PHE A 41 -15.78 9.69 2.41
N PHE A 42 -16.96 9.45 1.83
CA PHE A 42 -17.85 10.50 1.30
C PHE A 42 -19.11 10.74 2.15
N ASP A 43 -19.29 10.06 3.30
CA ASP A 43 -20.39 10.34 4.22
C ASP A 43 -20.04 11.56 5.09
N PRO A 44 -20.70 12.72 4.92
CA PRO A 44 -20.37 13.94 5.65
C PRO A 44 -20.66 13.84 7.16
N LYS A 45 -21.27 12.75 7.62
CA LYS A 45 -21.52 12.48 9.05
C LYS A 45 -20.51 11.51 9.67
N ASP A 46 -19.66 10.86 8.87
CA ASP A 46 -18.65 9.92 9.34
C ASP A 46 -17.26 10.57 9.38
N GLU A 47 -16.93 11.17 10.52
CA GLU A 47 -15.64 11.82 10.74
C GLU A 47 -14.49 10.83 11.04
N SER A 48 -14.78 9.51 11.13
CA SER A 48 -13.79 8.49 11.49
C SER A 48 -12.66 8.36 10.45
N VAL A 49 -12.96 8.68 9.19
CA VAL A 49 -12.01 8.65 8.06
C VAL A 49 -11.12 9.90 8.03
N THR A 50 -11.61 11.01 8.59
CA THR A 50 -10.88 12.29 8.67
C THR A 50 -10.10 12.45 9.96
N THR A 51 -10.32 11.56 10.94
CA THR A 51 -9.61 11.58 12.22
C THR A 51 -8.26 10.92 12.02
N PRO A 52 -7.15 11.68 12.08
CA PRO A 52 -5.83 11.08 11.93
C PRO A 52 -5.61 10.10 13.10
N PRO A 53 -5.06 8.90 12.85
CA PRO A 53 -4.86 7.87 13.87
C PRO A 53 -3.84 8.27 14.96
N GLY A 54 -3.29 9.48 14.90
CA GLY A 54 -2.41 10.08 15.89
C GLY A 54 -2.23 11.58 15.68
N THR A 55 -1.43 12.21 16.52
CA THR A 55 -1.09 13.64 16.39
C THR A 55 -0.35 13.89 15.08
N VAL A 56 -0.99 14.59 14.13
CA VAL A 56 -0.32 15.02 12.90
C VAL A 56 0.72 16.06 13.29
N PRO A 57 2.02 15.86 13.00
CA PRO A 57 3.03 16.86 13.32
C PRO A 57 2.75 18.12 12.51
N THR A 58 2.95 19.28 13.15
CA THR A 58 2.64 20.61 12.61
C THR A 58 3.40 20.96 11.31
N ARG A 59 4.34 20.11 10.86
CA ARG A 59 5.21 20.33 9.69
C ARG A 59 5.47 19.06 8.86
N SER A 60 4.52 18.12 8.78
CA SER A 60 4.68 16.94 7.92
C SER A 60 4.29 17.25 6.47
N TRP A 61 5.08 16.76 5.49
CA TRP A 61 4.80 16.99 4.07
C TRP A 61 4.19 15.74 3.43
N LYS A 62 3.13 15.90 2.65
CA LYS A 62 2.55 14.76 1.90
C LYS A 62 3.57 14.28 0.86
N MET A 63 3.70 12.96 0.68
CA MET A 63 4.59 12.35 -0.31
C MET A 63 4.05 12.51 -1.75
N SER A 64 3.93 13.75 -2.22
CA SER A 64 3.59 14.13 -3.60
C SER A 64 4.82 14.08 -4.51
N ASP A 65 4.62 14.20 -5.82
CA ASP A 65 5.72 14.29 -6.79
C ASP A 65 6.68 15.46 -6.49
N GLU A 66 6.16 16.57 -5.94
CA GLU A 66 6.97 17.71 -5.50
C GLU A 66 7.86 17.35 -4.31
N THR A 67 7.29 16.67 -3.30
CA THR A 67 8.04 16.19 -2.13
C THR A 67 9.07 15.13 -2.53
N ARG A 68 8.72 14.20 -3.42
CA ARG A 68 9.68 13.23 -3.97
C ARG A 68 10.83 13.94 -4.65
N ARG A 69 10.54 14.96 -5.48
CA ARG A 69 11.59 15.74 -6.15
C ARG A 69 12.48 16.45 -5.13
N TRP A 70 11.91 16.98 -4.06
CA TRP A 70 12.66 17.59 -2.97
C TRP A 70 13.55 16.58 -2.23
N VAL A 71 13.04 15.38 -1.91
CA VAL A 71 13.78 14.28 -1.26
C VAL A 71 14.99 13.85 -2.08
N LEU A 72 14.95 14.00 -3.41
CA LEU A 72 16.04 13.60 -4.30
C LEU A 72 17.04 14.72 -4.56
N VAL A 73 16.65 15.99 -4.36
CA VAL A 73 17.50 17.14 -4.67
C VAL A 73 18.74 17.14 -3.79
N GLY A 74 19.90 17.18 -4.46
CA GLY A 74 21.19 17.25 -3.79
C GLY A 74 21.86 15.90 -3.52
N HIS A 75 21.15 14.80 -3.65
CA HIS A 75 21.76 13.48 -3.65
C HIS A 75 22.48 13.21 -4.98
N ASP A 76 23.51 12.38 -4.95
CA ASP A 76 24.16 11.88 -6.15
C ASP A 76 23.28 10.82 -6.85
N ALA A 77 23.54 10.60 -8.14
CA ALA A 77 22.73 9.72 -8.98
C ALA A 77 22.43 8.32 -8.39
N PRO A 78 23.39 7.58 -7.77
CA PRO A 78 23.08 6.28 -7.19
C PRO A 78 22.18 6.38 -5.95
N ASN A 79 22.35 7.39 -5.10
CA ASN A 79 21.46 7.58 -3.95
C ASN A 79 20.06 8.03 -4.40
N GLN A 80 19.94 8.87 -5.43
CA GLN A 80 18.64 9.22 -6.01
C GLN A 80 17.88 7.99 -6.51
N ALA A 81 18.56 7.11 -7.25
CA ALA A 81 17.95 5.87 -7.73
C ALA A 81 17.56 4.93 -6.59
N SER A 82 18.40 4.82 -5.55
CA SER A 82 18.11 4.03 -4.35
C SER A 82 16.90 4.56 -3.60
N LEU A 83 16.82 5.87 -3.36
CA LEU A 83 15.71 6.52 -2.68
C LEU A 83 14.39 6.35 -3.44
N LEU A 84 14.40 6.52 -4.77
CA LEU A 84 13.24 6.27 -5.62
C LEU A 84 12.75 4.83 -5.50
N ARG A 85 13.67 3.87 -5.55
CA ARG A 85 13.33 2.45 -5.42
C ARG A 85 12.70 2.14 -4.07
N GLN A 86 13.27 2.67 -2.98
CA GLN A 86 12.72 2.49 -1.63
C GLN A 86 11.30 3.06 -1.51
N ILE A 87 11.02 4.21 -2.15
CA ILE A 87 9.67 4.79 -2.22
C ILE A 87 8.72 3.86 -2.97
N GLU A 88 9.10 3.41 -4.17
CA GLU A 88 8.27 2.54 -5.00
C GLU A 88 7.97 1.20 -4.29
N ASP A 89 8.96 0.60 -3.66
CA ASP A 89 8.81 -0.66 -2.93
C ASP A 89 7.86 -0.47 -1.73
N ALA A 90 8.02 0.60 -0.94
CA ALA A 90 7.15 0.90 0.19
C ALA A 90 5.70 1.21 -0.21
N GLU A 91 5.50 1.93 -1.32
CA GLU A 91 4.16 2.23 -1.84
C GLU A 91 3.48 0.99 -2.42
N LYS A 92 4.24 0.12 -3.09
CA LYS A 92 3.75 -1.15 -3.60
C LYS A 92 3.31 -2.08 -2.48
N GLU A 93 4.07 -2.12 -1.39
CA GLU A 93 3.73 -2.89 -0.19
C GLU A 93 2.68 -2.21 0.69
N LYS A 94 2.26 -0.98 0.36
CA LYS A 94 1.30 -0.17 1.11
C LYS A 94 1.71 0.01 2.57
N LEU A 95 3.02 0.19 2.82
CA LEU A 95 3.54 0.40 4.16
C LEU A 95 2.99 1.70 4.75
N THR A 96 2.45 1.62 5.96
CA THR A 96 1.97 2.79 6.70
C THR A 96 3.10 3.52 7.42
N HIS A 97 4.27 2.89 7.63
CA HIS A 97 5.44 3.52 8.23
C HIS A 97 6.71 2.91 7.65
N TYR A 98 7.63 3.73 7.17
CA TYR A 98 8.90 3.30 6.60
C TYR A 98 9.97 4.40 6.63
N TYR A 99 11.22 3.98 6.47
CA TYR A 99 12.37 4.87 6.39
C TYR A 99 12.99 4.82 5.00
N LEU A 100 13.31 5.99 4.45
CA LEU A 100 14.17 6.10 3.27
C LEU A 100 15.59 6.38 3.75
N THR A 101 16.53 5.53 3.38
CA THR A 101 17.93 5.65 3.81
C THR A 101 18.83 6.04 2.65
N TYR A 102 19.79 6.91 2.91
CA TYR A 102 20.82 7.34 1.95
C TYR A 102 22.20 7.32 2.62
N GLN A 103 23.26 7.18 1.81
CA GLN A 103 24.63 7.04 2.31
C GLN A 103 25.53 8.22 1.94
N ASP A 104 25.11 9.08 1.02
CA ASP A 104 25.84 10.31 0.72
C ASP A 104 25.72 11.32 1.87
N ARG A 105 26.59 12.34 1.84
CA ARG A 105 26.56 13.46 2.80
C ARG A 105 26.67 13.05 4.28
N GLY A 106 27.36 11.95 4.56
CA GLY A 106 27.51 11.44 5.93
C GLY A 106 26.41 10.47 6.37
N GLY A 107 25.51 10.12 5.46
CA GLY A 107 24.41 9.19 5.70
C GLY A 107 23.25 9.82 6.47
N GLY A 108 22.08 9.23 6.31
CA GLY A 108 20.89 9.67 7.02
C GLY A 108 19.64 8.95 6.55
N PHE A 109 18.52 9.42 7.06
CA PHE A 109 17.22 8.88 6.72
C PHE A 109 16.13 9.96 6.67
N TYR A 110 15.08 9.63 5.94
CA TYR A 110 13.79 10.29 6.01
C TYR A 110 12.77 9.32 6.62
N GLU A 111 11.94 9.83 7.52
CA GLU A 111 10.86 9.05 8.13
C GLU A 111 9.52 9.40 7.47
N ILE A 112 8.78 8.37 7.05
CA ILE A 112 7.49 8.51 6.40
C ILE A 112 6.45 7.68 7.16
N GLU A 113 5.35 8.32 7.54
CA GLU A 113 4.22 7.69 8.22
C GLU A 113 2.92 8.12 7.54
N TYR A 114 2.05 7.17 7.18
CA TYR A 114 0.80 7.38 6.45
C TYR A 114 0.96 8.21 5.17
N GLY A 115 2.08 8.04 4.46
CA GLY A 115 2.43 8.84 3.28
C GLY A 115 2.78 10.29 3.59
N LEU A 116 3.04 10.62 4.86
CA LEU A 116 3.49 11.92 5.32
C LEU A 116 4.96 11.82 5.76
N MET A 117 5.82 12.62 5.15
CA MET A 117 7.19 12.80 5.58
C MET A 117 7.19 13.53 6.92
N LYS A 118 7.67 12.85 7.98
CA LYS A 118 7.71 13.36 9.36
C LYS A 118 8.96 14.20 9.63
N GLY A 119 10.09 13.79 9.06
CA GLY A 119 11.36 14.45 9.29
C GLY A 119 12.55 13.70 8.69
N SER A 120 13.73 14.21 9.00
CA SER A 120 15.02 13.66 8.57
C SER A 120 15.97 13.53 9.75
N GLY A 121 16.79 12.49 9.77
CA GLY A 121 17.83 12.27 10.77
C GLY A 121 19.15 11.82 10.14
N VAL A 122 20.22 11.87 10.92
CA VAL A 122 21.59 11.47 10.51
C VAL A 122 22.07 10.17 11.15
N GLU A 123 21.29 9.59 12.06
CA GLU A 123 21.60 8.33 12.74
C GLU A 123 20.89 7.15 12.06
N LYS A 124 21.35 5.91 12.28
CA LYS A 124 20.63 4.74 11.77
C LYS A 124 19.34 4.58 12.58
N PRO A 125 18.14 4.55 11.97
CA PRO A 125 16.91 4.36 12.73
C PRO A 125 16.97 3.01 13.46
N ALA A 126 16.57 3.02 14.73
CA ALA A 126 16.62 1.86 15.63
C ALA A 126 15.52 0.85 15.31
#